data_AF-A0A7V9F287-F1
#
_entry.id   AF-A0A7V9F287-F1
#
_cell.length_a   1.000
_cell.length_b   1.000
_cell.length_c   1.000
_cell.angle_alpha   90.00
_cell.angle_beta   90.00
_cell.angle_gamma   90.00
#
_symmetry.space_group_name_H-M   'P 1'
#
loop_
_entity.id
_entity.type
_entity.pdbx_description
1 polymer ?
#
loop_
_entity_poly.entity_id
_entity_poly.type
_entity_poly.pdbx_seq_one_letter_code
_entity_poly.pdbx_strand_id
1 'polypeptide(L)'
;MRIGILTGGGDCPGLNAVIRAVVRRSTDRGHEMVGVRDGWKGLTDGIFAPLGRREVSGILPRGGTILGTTRTNPYRLEGGVDAVLRNFRDEHLDALVAIGGEDTLGVAARLHREHDFPVVGVPKTIDND
;
A
#
# COMPACT_ATOMS: atom_id res chain seq x y z
N MET A 1 10.20 3.12 12.63
CA MET A 1 9.99 2.45 11.34
C MET A 1 9.53 3.47 10.32
N ARG A 2 9.91 3.28 9.05
CA ARG A 2 9.38 3.94 7.86
C ARG A 2 8.46 2.94 7.14
N ILE A 3 7.17 3.25 7.09
CA ILE A 3 6.13 2.29 6.68
C ILE A 3 5.48 2.77 5.39
N GLY A 4 5.51 1.92 4.37
CA GLY A 4 4.81 2.15 3.11
C GLY A 4 3.32 1.76 3.22
N ILE A 5 2.46 2.42 2.46
CA ILE A 5 1.05 2.04 2.33
C ILE A 5 0.58 2.17 0.88
N LEU A 6 -0.15 1.17 0.39
CA LEU A 6 -0.69 1.15 -0.97
C LEU A 6 -2.15 0.70 -1.00
N THR A 7 -2.86 1.14 -2.02
CA THR A 7 -4.22 0.66 -2.35
C THR A 7 -4.19 -0.01 -3.72
N GLY A 8 -4.70 -1.25 -3.81
CA GLY A 8 -4.77 -2.02 -5.05
C GLY A 8 -6.17 -2.56 -5.34
N GLY A 9 -6.42 -2.91 -6.60
CA GLY A 9 -7.71 -3.42 -7.06
C GLY A 9 -8.75 -2.33 -7.37
N GLY A 10 -10.04 -2.67 -7.29
CA GLY A 10 -11.14 -1.74 -7.54
C GLY A 10 -11.34 -0.73 -6.41
N ASP A 11 -11.73 0.49 -6.77
CA ASP A 11 -11.90 1.58 -5.80
C ASP A 11 -13.13 1.39 -4.92
N CYS A 12 -12.83 1.30 -3.63
CA CYS A 12 -13.67 1.08 -2.46
C CYS A 12 -14.23 2.27 -1.66
N PRO A 13 -15.50 2.38 -1.22
CA PRO A 13 -15.79 3.14 0.00
C PRO A 13 -14.95 2.61 1.17
N GLY A 14 -14.39 3.54 1.95
CA GLY A 14 -13.61 3.23 3.17
C GLY A 14 -12.08 3.16 2.99
N LEU A 15 -11.53 3.16 1.77
CA LEU A 15 -10.08 3.13 1.55
C LEU A 15 -9.37 4.31 2.23
N ASN A 16 -9.88 5.52 2.04
CA ASN A 16 -9.35 6.72 2.71
C ASN A 16 -9.46 6.66 4.24
N ALA A 17 -10.47 5.97 4.78
CA ALA A 17 -10.61 5.78 6.22
C ALA A 17 -9.49 4.89 6.77
N VAL A 18 -9.16 3.79 6.06
CA VAL A 18 -8.02 2.92 6.41
C VAL A 18 -6.71 3.68 6.32
N ILE A 19 -6.44 4.38 5.21
CA ILE A 19 -5.23 5.19 5.04
C ILE A 19 -5.07 6.16 6.21
N ARG A 20 -6.14 6.91 6.53
CA ARG A 20 -6.13 7.86 7.66
C ARG A 20 -5.86 7.19 8.99
N ALA A 21 -6.47 6.03 9.25
CA ALA A 21 -6.32 5.31 10.51
C ALA A 21 -4.88 4.82 10.70
N VAL A 22 -4.31 4.18 9.68
CA VAL A 22 -2.91 3.70 9.68
C VAL A 22 -1.96 4.87 9.87
N VAL A 23 -2.10 5.94 9.08
CA VAL A 23 -1.20 7.09 9.15
C VAL A 23 -1.23 7.73 10.53
N ARG A 24 -2.42 8.03 11.06
CA ARG A 24 -2.54 8.65 12.39
C ARG A 24 -1.93 7.77 13.48
N ARG A 25 -2.24 6.47 13.47
CA ARG A 25 -1.79 5.57 14.53
C ARG A 25 -0.28 5.29 14.48
N SER A 26 0.29 5.21 13.29
CA SER A 26 1.74 5.08 13.10
C SER A 26 2.47 6.34 13.52
N THR A 27 1.99 7.52 13.11
CA THR A 27 2.60 8.80 13.53
C THR A 27 2.48 9.03 15.03
N ASP A 28 1.37 8.66 15.68
CA ASP A 28 1.22 8.72 17.15
C ASP A 28 2.28 7.88 17.88
N ARG A 29 2.85 6.86 17.22
CA ARG A 29 3.90 5.99 17.74
C ARG A 29 5.32 6.36 17.27
N GLY A 30 5.47 7.53 16.64
CA GLY A 30 6.76 8.00 16.14
C GLY A 30 7.26 7.25 14.90
N HIS A 31 6.36 6.63 14.12
CA HIS A 31 6.72 6.04 12.83
C HIS A 31 6.47 7.03 11.69
N GLU A 32 7.28 6.92 10.66
CA GLU A 32 7.14 7.67 9.41
C GLU A 32 6.30 6.88 8.41
N MET A 33 5.49 7.58 7.63
CA MET A 33 4.55 7.00 6.69
C MET A 33 4.81 7.52 5.27
N VAL A 34 4.85 6.59 4.33
CA VAL A 34 5.08 6.86 2.90
C VAL A 34 3.91 6.27 2.10
N GLY A 35 3.29 7.10 1.26
CA GLY A 35 2.26 6.65 0.34
C GLY A 35 2.89 6.11 -0.94
N VAL A 36 2.51 4.90 -1.34
CA VAL A 36 2.84 4.35 -2.66
C VAL A 36 1.70 4.67 -3.61
N ARG A 37 2.00 5.31 -4.74
CA ARG A 37 0.99 5.68 -5.74
C ARG A 37 0.55 4.47 -6.55
N ASP A 38 -0.71 4.44 -6.97
CA ASP A 38 -1.19 3.52 -8.01
C ASP A 38 -0.96 2.02 -7.72
N GLY A 39 -0.96 1.66 -6.42
CA GLY A 39 -0.86 0.29 -5.93
C GLY A 39 0.51 -0.35 -6.19
N TRP A 40 0.49 -1.64 -6.56
CA TRP A 40 1.73 -2.38 -6.86
C TRP A 40 2.52 -1.80 -8.03
N LYS A 41 1.86 -1.11 -8.97
CA LYS A 41 2.55 -0.41 -10.06
C LYS A 41 3.53 0.63 -9.51
N GLY A 42 3.07 1.52 -8.62
CA GLY A 42 3.97 2.53 -8.08
C GLY A 42 5.06 1.94 -7.21
N LEU A 43 4.83 0.81 -6.53
CA LEU A 43 5.93 0.16 -5.81
C LEU A 43 6.98 -0.40 -6.79
N THR A 44 6.54 -0.97 -7.91
CA THR A 44 7.42 -1.48 -8.98
C THR A 44 8.17 -0.34 -9.69
N ASP A 45 7.53 0.81 -9.85
CA ASP A 45 8.08 1.97 -10.55
C ASP A 45 8.82 2.97 -9.64
N GLY A 46 8.74 2.80 -8.32
CA GLY A 46 9.36 3.70 -7.34
C GLY A 46 8.62 5.03 -7.16
N ILE A 47 7.28 5.03 -7.30
CA ILE A 47 6.45 6.23 -7.23
C ILE A 47 5.89 6.39 -5.81
N PHE A 48 6.61 7.17 -5.01
CA PHE A 48 6.29 7.44 -3.62
C PHE A 48 5.82 8.88 -3.40
N ALA A 49 5.07 9.10 -2.33
CA ALA A 49 4.60 10.41 -1.90
C ALA A 49 4.67 10.54 -0.37
N PRO A 50 5.01 11.73 0.16
CA PRO A 50 4.88 12.00 1.59
C PRO A 50 3.46 11.76 2.07
N LEU A 51 3.30 11.13 3.24
CA LEU A 51 1.98 10.81 3.77
C LEU A 51 1.91 11.02 5.30
N GLY A 52 1.73 12.26 5.73
CA GLY A 52 1.63 12.63 7.13
C GLY A 52 0.20 13.03 7.56
N ARG A 53 0.09 13.57 8.77
CA ARG A 53 -1.19 14.04 9.35
C ARG A 53 -1.90 15.07 8.47
N ARG A 54 -1.13 15.90 7.78
CA ARG A 54 -1.64 16.95 6.89
C ARG A 54 -2.30 16.33 5.67
N GLU A 55 -1.64 15.37 5.02
CA GLU A 55 -2.11 14.73 3.80
C GLU A 55 -3.36 13.88 4.03
N VAL A 56 -3.55 13.33 5.24
CA VAL A 56 -4.75 12.57 5.62
C VAL A 56 -5.84 13.40 6.32
N SER A 57 -5.70 14.72 6.34
CA SER A 57 -6.75 15.61 6.87
C SER A 57 -7.90 15.74 5.87
N GLY A 58 -9.15 15.71 6.35
CA GLY A 58 -10.33 15.88 5.51
C GLY A 58 -10.64 14.74 4.52
N ILE A 59 -9.88 13.64 4.52
CA ILE A 59 -10.09 12.54 3.55
C ILE A 59 -11.16 11.54 3.97
N LEU A 60 -11.56 11.54 5.25
CA LEU A 60 -12.52 10.57 5.81
C LEU A 60 -13.87 10.50 5.06
N PRO A 61 -14.51 11.64 4.66
CA PRO A 61 -15.75 11.59 3.89
C PRO A 61 -15.55 11.36 2.38
N ARG A 62 -14.30 11.28 1.87
CA ARG A 62 -14.04 11.15 0.43
C ARG A 62 -14.12 9.68 0.00
N GLY A 63 -14.88 9.43 -1.06
CA GLY A 63 -14.84 8.14 -1.77
C GLY A 63 -13.50 7.87 -2.46
N GLY A 64 -13.32 6.65 -2.94
CA GLY A 64 -12.10 6.19 -3.61
C GLY A 64 -10.87 6.20 -2.69
N THR A 65 -9.69 6.37 -3.28
CA THR A 65 -8.40 6.44 -2.59
C THR A 65 -7.61 7.69 -2.99
N ILE A 66 -6.97 8.34 -2.01
CA ILE A 66 -6.05 9.45 -2.29
C ILE A 66 -4.74 9.00 -2.94
N LEU A 67 -4.40 7.70 -2.89
CA LEU A 67 -3.14 7.15 -3.43
C LEU A 67 -3.25 6.67 -4.88
N GLY A 68 -4.47 6.57 -5.43
CA GLY A 68 -4.72 5.88 -6.69
C GLY A 68 -4.66 4.36 -6.56
N THR A 69 -5.09 3.66 -7.60
CA THR A 69 -5.08 2.19 -7.66
C THR A 69 -4.84 1.71 -9.08
N THR A 70 -4.24 0.54 -9.22
CA THR A 70 -4.16 -0.19 -10.50
C THR A 70 -4.36 -1.69 -10.26
N ARG A 71 -4.57 -2.45 -11.33
CA ARG A 71 -4.64 -3.93 -11.30
C ARG A 71 -3.31 -4.60 -11.64
N THR A 72 -2.20 -3.90 -11.38
CA THR A 72 -0.87 -4.39 -11.70
C THR A 72 -0.48 -5.51 -10.74
N ASN A 73 0.00 -6.62 -11.29
CA ASN A 73 0.56 -7.73 -10.51
C ASN A 73 2.06 -7.85 -10.86
N PRO A 74 2.98 -7.56 -9.91
CA PRO A 74 4.42 -7.63 -10.15
C PRO A 74 4.91 -9.00 -10.63
N TYR A 75 4.22 -10.09 -10.27
CA TYR A 75 4.56 -11.45 -10.71
C TYR A 75 4.22 -11.73 -12.17
N ARG A 76 3.44 -10.86 -12.82
CA ARG A 76 3.14 -10.95 -14.26
C ARG A 76 4.05 -10.05 -15.10
N LEU A 77 4.94 -9.29 -14.46
CA LEU A 77 5.89 -8.40 -15.11
C LEU A 77 7.28 -9.04 -15.08
N GLU A 78 7.99 -8.97 -16.21
CA GLU A 78 9.38 -9.37 -16.26
C GLU A 78 10.21 -8.49 -15.30
N GLY A 79 10.88 -9.12 -14.32
CA GLY A 79 11.64 -8.42 -13.28
C GLY A 79 10.81 -7.61 -12.28
N GLY A 80 9.48 -7.73 -12.28
CA GLY A 80 8.61 -6.89 -11.44
C GLY A 80 8.80 -7.10 -9.94
N VAL A 81 9.00 -8.35 -9.51
CA VAL A 81 9.27 -8.69 -8.10
C VAL A 81 10.61 -8.12 -7.65
N ASP A 82 11.65 -8.26 -8.45
CA ASP A 82 12.98 -7.70 -8.13
C ASP A 82 12.93 -6.17 -8.03
N ALA A 83 12.13 -5.53 -8.88
CA ALA A 83 11.89 -4.10 -8.81
C ALA A 83 11.17 -3.68 -7.52
N VAL A 84 10.14 -4.43 -7.11
CA VAL A 84 9.45 -4.20 -5.82
C VAL A 84 10.43 -4.31 -4.65
N LEU A 85 11.22 -5.38 -4.58
CA LEU A 85 12.17 -5.60 -3.49
C LEU A 85 13.25 -4.53 -3.46
N ARG A 86 13.79 -4.16 -4.63
CA ARG A 86 14.78 -3.09 -4.77
C ARG A 86 14.21 -1.76 -4.31
N ASN A 87 13.09 -1.32 -4.86
CA ASN A 87 12.53 0.00 -4.54
C ASN A 87 12.05 0.09 -3.08
N PHE A 88 11.53 -1.01 -2.51
CA PHE A 88 11.20 -1.07 -1.09
C PHE A 88 12.41 -0.81 -0.20
N ARG A 89 13.55 -1.44 -0.52
CA ARG A 89 14.81 -1.24 0.20
C ARG A 89 15.41 0.15 -0.04
N ASP A 90 15.39 0.62 -1.27
CA ASP A 90 16.00 1.90 -1.67
C ASP A 90 15.21 3.09 -1.11
N GLU A 91 13.89 2.95 -0.93
CA GLU A 91 13.03 3.91 -0.20
C GLU A 91 13.12 3.73 1.33
N HIS A 92 13.97 2.81 1.81
CA HIS A 92 14.21 2.51 3.23
C HIS A 92 12.95 2.12 4.01
N LEU A 93 12.02 1.40 3.37
CA LEU A 93 10.82 0.92 4.03
C LEU A 93 11.15 -0.28 4.93
N ASP A 94 10.60 -0.27 6.14
CA ASP A 94 10.70 -1.38 7.10
C ASP A 94 9.51 -2.33 6.98
N ALA A 95 8.36 -1.83 6.53
CA ALA A 95 7.12 -2.59 6.36
C ALA A 95 6.21 -1.96 5.31
N LEU A 96 5.30 -2.77 4.76
CA LEU A 96 4.26 -2.33 3.83
C LEU A 96 2.86 -2.66 4.37
N VAL A 97 1.92 -1.73 4.26
CA VAL A 97 0.48 -1.99 4.43
C VAL A 97 -0.17 -2.05 3.06
N ALA A 98 -0.64 -3.23 2.66
CA ALA A 98 -1.33 -3.45 1.40
C ALA A 98 -2.85 -3.51 1.63
N ILE A 99 -3.58 -2.56 1.05
CA ILE A 99 -5.05 -2.49 1.17
C ILE A 99 -5.68 -2.91 -0.15
N GLY A 100 -6.56 -3.91 -0.12
CA GLY A 100 -7.29 -4.34 -1.31
C GLY A 100 -8.01 -5.66 -1.13
N GLY A 101 -8.51 -6.22 -2.23
CA GLY A 101 -9.12 -7.55 -2.30
C GLY A 101 -8.11 -8.66 -2.60
N GLU A 102 -8.60 -9.80 -3.07
CA GLU A 102 -7.83 -11.04 -3.31
C GLU A 102 -6.59 -10.80 -4.16
N ASP A 103 -6.69 -10.08 -5.29
CA ASP A 103 -5.54 -9.80 -6.15
C ASP A 103 -4.40 -9.08 -5.41
N THR A 104 -4.76 -8.09 -4.58
CA THR A 104 -3.77 -7.27 -3.88
C THR A 104 -3.15 -8.04 -2.72
N LEU A 105 -3.97 -8.74 -1.95
CA LEU A 105 -3.53 -9.51 -0.80
C LEU A 105 -2.84 -10.82 -1.17
N GLY A 106 -3.20 -11.42 -2.30
CA GLY A 106 -2.52 -12.58 -2.87
C GLY A 106 -1.09 -12.28 -3.26
N VAL A 107 -0.84 -11.09 -3.87
CA VAL A 107 0.54 -10.61 -4.11
C VAL A 107 1.28 -10.41 -2.79
N ALA A 108 0.67 -9.75 -1.80
CA ALA A 108 1.28 -9.53 -0.49
C ALA A 108 1.66 -10.86 0.20
N ALA A 109 0.74 -11.83 0.24
CA ALA A 109 0.96 -13.14 0.85
C ALA A 109 2.05 -13.93 0.11
N ARG A 110 2.10 -13.85 -1.22
CA ARG A 110 3.13 -14.50 -2.03
C ARG A 110 4.51 -13.88 -1.79
N LEU A 111 4.61 -12.55 -1.75
CA LEU A 111 5.86 -11.85 -1.43
C LEU A 111 6.38 -12.23 -0.04
N HIS A 112 5.49 -12.29 0.95
CA HIS A 112 5.86 -12.72 2.29
C HIS A 112 6.39 -14.17 2.30
N ARG A 113 5.66 -15.10 1.68
CA ARG A 113 6.04 -16.52 1.63
C ARG A 113 7.35 -16.77 0.87
N GLU A 114 7.61 -16.04 -0.22
CA GLU A 114 8.75 -16.30 -1.10
C GLU A 114 10.00 -15.49 -0.73
N HIS A 115 9.83 -14.34 -0.05
CA HIS A 115 10.92 -13.38 0.19
C HIS A 115 10.98 -12.84 1.63
N ASP A 116 10.18 -13.37 2.56
CA ASP A 116 10.01 -12.84 3.91
C ASP A 116 9.67 -11.33 3.93
N PHE A 117 8.95 -10.89 2.89
CA PHE A 117 8.62 -9.48 2.70
C PHE A 117 7.73 -8.99 3.86
N PRO A 118 8.10 -7.89 4.56
CA PRO A 118 7.38 -7.43 5.75
C PRO A 118 6.11 -6.68 5.36
N VAL A 119 4.99 -7.40 5.25
CA VAL A 119 3.71 -6.84 4.79
C VAL A 119 2.55 -7.22 5.69
N VAL A 120 1.64 -6.25 5.89
CA VAL A 120 0.34 -6.47 6.52
C VAL A 120 -0.75 -6.20 5.49
N GLY A 121 -1.61 -7.19 5.28
CA GLY A 121 -2.80 -7.06 4.44
C GLY A 121 -3.97 -6.45 5.21
N VAL A 122 -4.66 -5.48 4.60
CA VAL A 122 -5.96 -4.99 5.09
C VAL A 122 -7.02 -5.38 4.07
N PRO A 123 -7.89 -6.36 4.38
CA PRO A 123 -8.92 -6.81 3.45
C PRO A 123 -9.94 -5.72 3.24
N LYS A 124 -10.08 -5.33 1.97
CA LYS A 124 -11.07 -4.36 1.55
C LYS A 124 -11.55 -4.71 0.16
N THR A 125 -12.76 -5.25 0.10
CA THR A 125 -13.58 -5.40 -1.12
C THR A 125 -15.03 -4.94 -0.87
N ILE A 126 -15.84 -4.75 -1.90
CA ILE A 126 -17.32 -4.69 -1.77
C ILE A 126 -17.96 -6.07 -1.93
N ASP A 127 -17.22 -7.01 -2.51
CA ASP A 127 -17.73 -8.32 -2.91
C ASP A 127 -17.98 -9.23 -1.69
N ASN A 128 -17.35 -8.93 -0.55
CA ASN A 128 -17.45 -9.65 0.72
C ASN A 128 -17.20 -11.17 0.55
N ASP A 129 -16.16 -11.48 -0.22
CA ASP A 129 -15.61 -12.79 -0.50
C ASP A 129 -14.44 -13.17 0.42
#